data_AF-A0A2S6G728-F1
#
_entry.id   AF-A0A2S6G728-F1
#
_cell.length_a   1.000
_cell.length_b   1.000
_cell.length_c   1.000
_cell.angle_alpha   90.00
_cell.angle_beta   90.00
_cell.angle_gamma   90.00
#
_symmetry.space_group_name_H-M   'P 1'
#
loop_
_entity.id
_entity.type
_entity.pdbx_description
1 polymer ?
#
loop_
_entity_poly.entity_id
_entity_poly.type
_entity_poly.pdbx_seq_one_letter_code
_entity_poly.pdbx_strand_id
1 'polypeptide(L)'
;MADYEDYITRDTVGGASIAGFPGTALEIDESDLFALDILDAPNLETIHFKRLKSLKRPHLVFSNLPSLSTVLLPSGHPGAIVHYNALNAPNSFVINGAVSEIDAAWENTQTRLESSPYRSHWTRVVCCPATQKPLEPAGNGLVIVTGDMPAEHNQLTLGADNDWLILNGRGLRHVQANTSGKVMLQQVPDLRTINGSAHGLSLEIYGASALKRISGTGERVIVYQKHATTQELTIADKWQHARIHSKTLKRLDFAHGKSLALHHCDRLNHVNLPLGMDVECFGALPAPLMASARFYFDESSLNTCMERFKNGESSQLPGILSILANAHEREQVVLSLQKIQELCELGVSPDLIWRTRRELAARHRENRGKSKRAKRPFNEAALSKADLYWHWKFPEDLAPQGWEADLKIWQYCHPTVEAAASYGDIIACTCCNDAALETLLRLAANLNSGDDLFCLAVQCMKEYLSKSEDYVLNRNRSQKQDPTLRIIRLIIGERATEADQRTVIAFLCDVLPMDTMVKSVPPIVHLCPGVFRSVLMSLARKPEGWFIPRIGTLPFYKRGNEIEQYRRQLMQIALAPCVSENEDDEEEENTASDCSLFEGEA
;
A
#
# COMPACT_ATOMS: atom_id res chain seq x y z
N MET A 1 -50.34 37.75 -16.49
CA MET A 1 -49.28 36.86 -15.96
C MET A 1 -50.01 35.72 -15.28
N ALA A 2 -49.69 34.47 -15.62
CA ALA A 2 -50.20 33.34 -14.85
C ALA A 2 -49.59 33.42 -13.44
N ASP A 3 -50.40 33.25 -12.40
CA ASP A 3 -49.92 33.18 -11.03
C ASP A 3 -49.25 31.81 -10.82
N TYR A 4 -48.08 31.77 -10.19
CA TYR A 4 -47.38 30.51 -9.95
C TYR A 4 -47.97 29.72 -8.78
N GLU A 5 -48.78 30.38 -7.93
CA GLU A 5 -49.45 29.73 -6.79
C GLU A 5 -50.40 28.61 -7.25
N ASP A 6 -50.92 28.68 -8.49
CA ASP A 6 -51.74 27.62 -9.09
C ASP A 6 -50.93 26.39 -9.53
N TYR A 7 -49.60 26.50 -9.58
CA TYR A 7 -48.68 25.49 -10.13
C TYR A 7 -47.68 24.95 -9.10
N ILE A 8 -47.57 25.57 -7.92
CA ILE A 8 -46.62 25.16 -6.89
C ILE A 8 -47.19 24.07 -6.00
N THR A 9 -46.42 22.99 -5.84
CA THR A 9 -46.69 21.91 -4.89
C THR A 9 -45.60 21.91 -3.82
N ARG A 10 -45.96 22.22 -2.57
CA ARG A 10 -45.02 22.31 -1.45
C ARG A 10 -44.92 20.96 -0.73
N ASP A 11 -43.72 20.58 -0.31
CA ASP A 11 -43.50 19.42 0.56
C ASP A 11 -43.51 19.82 2.04
N THR A 12 -43.39 18.82 2.93
CA THR A 12 -43.41 19.04 4.39
C THR A 12 -42.05 19.41 4.98
N VAL A 13 -40.97 19.39 4.19
CA VAL A 13 -39.60 19.56 4.65
C VAL A 13 -38.96 20.88 4.19
N GLY A 14 -39.68 21.72 3.44
CA GLY A 14 -39.23 23.04 3.00
C GLY A 14 -38.70 23.06 1.56
N GLY A 15 -39.12 22.08 0.75
CA GLY A 15 -39.00 22.05 -0.69
C GLY A 15 -40.34 22.30 -1.40
N ALA A 16 -40.28 22.58 -2.69
CA ALA A 16 -41.45 22.68 -3.54
C ALA A 16 -41.12 22.29 -4.99
N SER A 17 -42.16 22.04 -5.78
CA SER A 17 -42.05 21.86 -7.22
C SER A 17 -43.06 22.73 -7.97
N ILE A 18 -42.66 23.25 -9.13
CA ILE A 18 -43.51 23.97 -10.09
C ILE A 18 -43.40 23.21 -11.40
N ALA A 19 -44.51 22.66 -11.90
CA ALA A 19 -44.53 21.86 -13.13
C ALA A 19 -45.48 22.45 -14.17
N GLY A 20 -45.08 22.44 -15.44
CA GLY A 20 -45.98 22.79 -16.55
C GLY A 20 -46.40 24.26 -16.59
N PHE A 21 -45.61 25.17 -16.03
CA PHE A 21 -45.94 26.59 -15.99
C PHE A 21 -46.01 27.16 -17.43
N PRO A 22 -47.14 27.79 -17.85
CA PRO A 22 -47.35 28.18 -19.24
C PRO A 22 -46.74 29.55 -19.59
N GLY A 23 -46.37 30.36 -18.59
CA GLY A 23 -45.88 31.72 -18.77
C GLY A 23 -44.41 31.81 -19.20
N THR A 24 -44.00 33.00 -19.66
CA THR A 24 -42.61 33.28 -20.09
C THR A 24 -41.72 33.81 -18.97
N ALA A 25 -42.32 34.34 -17.89
CA ALA A 25 -41.59 34.85 -16.74
C ALA A 25 -42.22 34.34 -15.45
N LEU A 26 -41.36 33.90 -14.53
CA LEU A 26 -41.73 33.37 -13.22
C LEU A 26 -41.07 34.22 -12.14
N GLU A 27 -41.87 34.84 -11.28
CA GLU A 27 -41.38 35.56 -10.10
C GLU A 27 -41.73 34.77 -8.84
N ILE A 28 -40.73 34.34 -8.08
CA ILE A 28 -40.89 33.49 -6.90
C ILE A 28 -40.54 34.30 -5.65
N ASP A 29 -41.44 34.33 -4.67
CA ASP A 29 -41.24 35.04 -3.41
C ASP A 29 -41.46 34.14 -2.19
N GLU A 30 -40.60 33.14 -2.02
CA GLU A 30 -40.77 32.04 -1.07
C GLU A 30 -39.68 32.05 0.00
N SER A 31 -39.85 32.86 1.05
CA SER A 31 -38.82 33.02 2.09
C SER A 31 -38.52 31.77 2.93
N ASP A 32 -39.36 30.75 2.86
CA ASP A 32 -39.21 29.52 3.67
C ASP A 32 -38.61 28.34 2.90
N LEU A 33 -38.53 28.43 1.57
CA LEU A 33 -38.03 27.38 0.68
C LEU A 33 -36.51 27.41 0.56
N PHE A 34 -35.89 26.24 0.72
CA PHE A 34 -34.47 26.04 0.39
C PHE A 34 -34.26 25.02 -0.73
N ALA A 35 -35.31 24.35 -1.21
CA ALA A 35 -35.26 23.49 -2.38
C ALA A 35 -36.43 23.84 -3.31
N LEU A 36 -36.17 23.96 -4.61
CA LEU A 36 -37.21 24.19 -5.60
C LEU A 36 -36.90 23.48 -6.92
N ASP A 37 -37.87 22.71 -7.38
CA ASP A 37 -37.84 22.07 -8.68
C ASP A 37 -38.74 22.81 -9.66
N ILE A 38 -38.22 23.22 -10.81
CA ILE A 38 -38.99 23.83 -11.90
C ILE A 38 -38.89 22.90 -13.10
N LEU A 39 -40.03 22.32 -13.48
CA LEU A 39 -40.13 21.17 -14.37
C LEU A 39 -41.03 21.47 -15.57
N ASP A 40 -40.63 21.03 -16.76
CA ASP A 40 -41.46 20.94 -17.96
C ASP A 40 -42.21 22.24 -18.31
N ALA A 41 -41.52 23.39 -18.25
CA ALA A 41 -42.06 24.70 -18.62
C ALA A 41 -41.41 25.20 -19.93
N PRO A 42 -41.92 24.79 -21.11
CA PRO A 42 -41.23 24.99 -22.40
C PRO A 42 -41.12 26.45 -22.83
N ASN A 43 -42.04 27.31 -22.38
CA ASN A 43 -42.08 28.73 -22.74
C ASN A 43 -41.33 29.61 -21.74
N LEU A 44 -40.82 29.06 -20.64
CA LEU A 44 -40.25 29.84 -19.55
C LEU A 44 -38.88 30.39 -19.96
N GLU A 45 -38.79 31.72 -20.05
CA GLU A 45 -37.58 32.45 -20.46
C GLU A 45 -36.82 33.04 -19.28
N THR A 46 -37.54 33.51 -18.26
CA THR A 46 -36.96 34.23 -17.11
C THR A 46 -37.49 33.67 -15.79
N ILE A 47 -36.58 33.41 -14.86
CA ILE A 47 -36.89 33.07 -13.47
C ILE A 47 -36.29 34.14 -12.56
N HIS A 48 -37.10 34.76 -11.72
CA HIS A 48 -36.67 35.75 -10.75
C HIS A 48 -37.04 35.30 -9.34
N PHE A 49 -36.03 34.96 -8.55
CA PHE A 49 -36.18 34.62 -7.15
C PHE A 49 -36.01 35.89 -6.30
N LYS A 50 -37.12 36.45 -5.80
CA LYS A 50 -37.11 37.62 -4.93
C LYS A 50 -36.58 37.29 -3.54
N ARG A 51 -37.07 36.19 -2.97
CA ARG A 51 -36.63 35.65 -1.68
C ARG A 51 -36.60 34.13 -1.71
N LEU A 52 -35.62 33.58 -1.01
CA LEU A 52 -35.50 32.17 -0.65
C LEU A 52 -35.11 32.08 0.83
N LYS A 53 -35.07 30.87 1.40
CA LYS A 53 -34.66 30.66 2.79
C LYS A 53 -33.25 31.12 3.07
N SER A 54 -33.13 32.16 3.89
CA SER A 54 -31.84 32.69 4.33
C SER A 54 -31.00 31.64 5.06
N LEU A 55 -29.67 31.80 5.01
CA LEU A 55 -28.68 30.96 5.71
C LEU A 55 -28.57 29.49 5.25
N LYS A 56 -29.44 29.00 4.37
CA LYS A 56 -29.28 27.71 3.69
C LYS A 56 -28.87 27.92 2.23
N ARG A 57 -28.07 26.99 1.69
CA ARG A 57 -27.76 26.93 0.26
C ARG A 57 -29.01 26.45 -0.48
N PRO A 58 -29.59 27.26 -1.39
CA PRO A 58 -30.77 26.82 -2.11
C PRO A 58 -30.38 25.73 -3.12
N HIS A 59 -31.15 24.65 -3.15
CA HIS A 59 -31.07 23.59 -4.17
C HIS A 59 -32.12 23.88 -5.24
N LEU A 60 -31.68 24.18 -6.46
CA LEU A 60 -32.57 24.56 -7.56
C LEU A 60 -32.44 23.51 -8.66
N VAL A 61 -33.55 22.88 -9.03
CA VAL A 61 -33.60 21.94 -10.16
C VAL A 61 -34.33 22.61 -11.32
N PHE A 62 -33.67 22.71 -12.46
CA PHE A 62 -34.22 23.22 -13.70
C PHE A 62 -34.30 22.08 -14.69
N SER A 63 -35.50 21.56 -14.95
CA SER A 63 -35.69 20.42 -15.85
C SER A 63 -36.55 20.74 -17.06
N ASN A 64 -36.03 20.42 -18.25
CA ASN A 64 -36.72 20.60 -19.54
C ASN A 64 -37.24 22.03 -19.76
N LEU A 65 -36.36 23.02 -19.60
CA LEU A 65 -36.63 24.46 -19.79
C LEU A 65 -35.93 25.01 -21.05
N PRO A 66 -36.32 24.60 -22.27
CA PRO A 66 -35.58 24.90 -23.51
C PRO A 66 -35.48 26.40 -23.84
N SER A 67 -36.45 27.21 -23.39
CA SER A 67 -36.47 28.66 -23.64
C SER A 67 -35.77 29.48 -22.55
N LEU A 68 -35.26 28.83 -21.50
CA LEU A 68 -34.66 29.54 -20.36
C LEU A 68 -33.44 30.33 -20.82
N SER A 69 -33.45 31.63 -20.51
CA SER A 69 -32.37 32.55 -20.85
C SER A 69 -31.82 33.28 -19.64
N THR A 70 -32.64 33.52 -18.60
CA THR A 70 -32.24 34.32 -17.45
C THR A 70 -32.74 33.73 -16.15
N VAL A 71 -31.85 33.61 -15.16
CA VAL A 71 -32.16 33.31 -13.77
C VAL A 71 -31.57 34.41 -12.89
N LEU A 72 -32.39 35.01 -12.04
CA LEU A 72 -31.98 36.02 -11.07
C LEU A 72 -32.13 35.45 -9.67
N LEU A 73 -31.00 35.25 -8.99
CA LEU A 73 -30.96 34.77 -7.61
C LEU A 73 -30.99 35.94 -6.61
N PRO A 74 -31.58 35.74 -5.42
CA PRO A 74 -31.62 36.76 -4.38
C PRO A 74 -30.21 37.04 -3.84
N SER A 75 -29.96 38.30 -3.49
CA SER A 75 -28.73 38.71 -2.82
C SER A 75 -28.63 38.14 -1.39
N GLY A 76 -27.42 37.91 -0.89
CA GLY A 76 -27.18 37.54 0.51
C GLY A 76 -27.27 36.05 0.85
N HIS A 77 -27.46 35.17 -0.14
CA HIS A 77 -27.45 33.71 0.04
C HIS A 77 -26.04 33.11 0.00
N PRO A 78 -25.80 31.96 0.67
CA PRO A 78 -24.50 31.30 0.77
C PRO A 78 -24.12 30.48 -0.50
N GLY A 79 -24.58 30.92 -1.68
CA GLY A 79 -24.40 30.23 -2.95
C GLY A 79 -25.47 29.17 -3.24
N ALA A 80 -26.09 29.23 -4.42
CA ALA A 80 -27.03 28.22 -4.90
C ALA A 80 -26.32 26.98 -5.45
N ILE A 81 -26.95 25.81 -5.25
CA ILE A 81 -26.63 24.57 -5.95
C ILE A 81 -27.66 24.43 -7.06
N VAL A 82 -27.22 24.45 -8.30
CA VAL A 82 -28.12 24.41 -9.47
C VAL A 82 -27.94 23.09 -10.20
N HIS A 83 -29.02 22.33 -10.28
CA HIS A 83 -29.12 21.13 -11.09
C HIS A 83 -29.84 21.48 -12.40
N TYR A 84 -29.19 21.30 -13.55
CA TYR A 84 -29.79 21.57 -14.86
C TYR A 84 -29.91 20.27 -15.66
N ASN A 85 -31.16 19.84 -15.91
CA ASN A 85 -31.46 18.58 -16.57
C ASN A 85 -32.30 18.80 -17.83
N ALA A 86 -31.79 18.45 -19.00
CA ALA A 86 -32.55 18.61 -20.24
C ALA A 86 -32.31 17.46 -21.20
N LEU A 87 -33.27 17.20 -22.09
CA LEU A 87 -33.07 16.21 -23.16
C LEU A 87 -31.98 16.65 -24.16
N ASN A 88 -31.94 17.94 -24.48
CA ASN A 88 -31.00 18.54 -25.44
C ASN A 88 -30.07 19.53 -24.74
N ALA A 89 -28.94 19.87 -25.37
CA ALA A 89 -28.08 20.95 -24.90
C ALA A 89 -28.85 22.27 -24.72
N PRO A 90 -28.56 23.05 -23.65
CA PRO A 90 -29.25 24.30 -23.39
C PRO A 90 -28.92 25.37 -24.42
N ASN A 91 -29.90 26.23 -24.70
CA ASN A 91 -29.66 27.53 -25.33
C ASN A 91 -28.82 28.42 -24.41
N SER A 92 -28.38 29.58 -24.92
CA SER A 92 -27.63 30.53 -24.11
C SER A 92 -28.46 31.02 -22.93
N PHE A 93 -27.93 30.88 -21.71
CA PHE A 93 -28.58 31.38 -20.50
C PHE A 93 -27.58 31.99 -19.52
N VAL A 94 -28.09 32.83 -18.63
CA VAL A 94 -27.32 33.51 -17.58
C VAL A 94 -27.99 33.33 -16.24
N ILE A 95 -27.22 32.94 -15.23
CA ILE A 95 -27.61 32.98 -13.82
C ILE A 95 -26.87 34.14 -13.16
N ASN A 96 -27.60 35.13 -12.66
CA ASN A 96 -27.05 36.25 -11.92
C ASN A 96 -27.24 36.02 -10.41
N GLY A 97 -26.17 36.19 -9.65
CA GLY A 97 -26.15 35.98 -8.20
C GLY A 97 -25.24 34.82 -7.79
N ALA A 98 -25.16 34.57 -6.48
CA ALA A 98 -24.20 33.64 -5.92
C ALA A 98 -24.54 32.18 -6.25
N VAL A 99 -23.64 31.48 -6.95
CA VAL A 99 -23.72 30.05 -7.25
C VAL A 99 -22.49 29.33 -6.69
N SER A 100 -22.71 28.27 -5.93
CA SER A 100 -21.63 27.44 -5.38
C SER A 100 -21.36 26.19 -6.20
N GLU A 101 -22.36 25.69 -6.92
CA GLU A 101 -22.27 24.42 -7.62
C GLU A 101 -23.20 24.39 -8.84
N ILE A 102 -22.71 23.85 -9.95
CA ILE A 102 -23.49 23.46 -11.12
C ILE A 102 -23.37 21.95 -11.28
N ASP A 103 -24.49 21.27 -11.28
CA ASP A 103 -24.65 19.87 -11.64
C ASP A 103 -25.57 19.80 -12.87
N ALA A 104 -25.12 19.15 -13.92
CA ALA A 104 -25.70 19.34 -15.23
C ALA A 104 -25.73 18.03 -16.02
N ALA A 105 -26.90 17.68 -16.55
CA ALA A 105 -27.10 16.52 -17.39
C ALA A 105 -27.96 16.85 -18.61
N TRP A 106 -27.41 16.60 -19.79
CA TRP A 106 -28.17 16.63 -21.05
C TRP A 106 -27.53 15.77 -22.11
N GLU A 107 -28.34 15.25 -23.04
CA GLU A 107 -27.90 14.35 -24.11
C GLU A 107 -27.01 13.20 -23.57
N ASN A 108 -25.72 13.21 -23.91
CA ASN A 108 -24.71 12.24 -23.46
C ASN A 108 -23.65 12.88 -22.55
N THR A 109 -23.99 14.02 -21.94
CA THR A 109 -23.11 14.80 -21.05
C THR A 109 -23.69 14.81 -19.65
N GLN A 110 -22.83 14.47 -18.70
CA GLN A 110 -23.09 14.62 -17.27
C GLN A 110 -21.87 15.26 -16.65
N THR A 111 -22.06 16.34 -15.90
CA THR A 111 -20.96 17.11 -15.33
C THR A 111 -21.36 17.71 -14.00
N ARG A 112 -20.38 17.86 -13.11
CA ARG A 112 -20.53 18.52 -11.82
C ARG A 112 -19.30 19.36 -11.57
N LEU A 113 -19.53 20.64 -11.29
CA LEU A 113 -18.48 21.58 -10.97
C LEU A 113 -18.88 22.36 -9.72
N GLU A 114 -17.97 22.39 -8.75
CA GLU A 114 -18.09 23.18 -7.53
C GLU A 114 -17.12 24.37 -7.59
N SER A 115 -17.54 25.51 -7.06
CA SER A 115 -16.65 26.64 -6.82
C SER A 115 -15.57 26.24 -5.82
N SER A 116 -14.30 26.58 -6.07
CA SER A 116 -13.19 26.22 -5.17
C SER A 116 -13.48 26.66 -3.73
N PRO A 117 -13.22 25.82 -2.71
CA PRO A 117 -13.49 26.15 -1.31
C PRO A 117 -12.69 27.36 -0.80
N TYR A 118 -11.61 27.73 -1.49
CA TYR A 118 -10.78 28.90 -1.19
C TYR A 118 -11.19 30.16 -1.98
N ARG A 119 -12.15 30.05 -2.91
CA ARG A 119 -12.72 31.18 -3.65
C ARG A 119 -14.13 31.47 -3.15
N SER A 120 -14.56 32.71 -3.32
CA SER A 120 -15.96 33.09 -3.21
C SER A 120 -16.81 32.34 -4.25
N HIS A 121 -18.10 32.15 -3.96
CA HIS A 121 -19.09 31.65 -4.92
C HIS A 121 -19.00 32.41 -6.24
N TRP A 122 -19.39 31.76 -7.34
CA TRP A 122 -19.50 32.46 -8.62
C TRP A 122 -20.56 33.54 -8.52
N THR A 123 -20.23 34.74 -8.96
CA THR A 123 -21.16 35.88 -8.95
C THR A 123 -22.13 35.84 -10.14
N ARG A 124 -21.75 35.09 -11.18
CA ARG A 124 -22.50 34.93 -12.42
C ARG A 124 -22.09 33.64 -13.11
N VAL A 125 -23.07 32.91 -13.62
CA VAL A 125 -22.86 31.75 -14.50
C VAL A 125 -23.40 32.10 -15.88
N VAL A 126 -22.61 31.85 -16.91
CA VAL A 126 -22.98 32.08 -18.31
C VAL A 126 -22.82 30.77 -19.05
N CYS A 127 -23.90 30.26 -19.64
CA CYS A 127 -23.86 29.12 -20.53
C CYS A 127 -24.14 29.61 -21.96
N CYS A 128 -23.32 29.18 -22.92
CA CYS A 128 -23.54 29.49 -24.33
C CYS A 128 -23.05 28.36 -25.25
N PRO A 129 -23.65 28.19 -26.43
CA PRO A 129 -23.13 27.30 -27.45
C PRO A 129 -21.76 27.77 -27.98
N ALA A 130 -20.92 26.84 -28.41
CA ALA A 130 -19.61 27.09 -29.00
C ALA A 130 -19.65 27.93 -30.31
N THR A 131 -20.81 28.02 -30.95
CA THR A 131 -21.06 28.88 -32.12
C THR A 131 -21.19 30.37 -31.76
N GLN A 132 -21.33 30.70 -30.48
CA GLN A 132 -21.47 32.06 -29.98
C GLN A 132 -20.24 32.45 -29.15
N LYS A 133 -19.89 33.74 -29.20
CA LYS A 133 -18.83 34.26 -28.33
C LYS A 133 -19.38 34.39 -26.90
N PRO A 134 -18.75 33.78 -25.88
CA PRO A 134 -19.20 33.90 -24.50
C PRO A 134 -19.17 35.35 -24.03
N LEU A 135 -20.26 35.80 -23.40
CA LEU A 135 -20.32 37.08 -22.69
C LEU A 135 -19.71 36.88 -21.29
N GLU A 136 -18.40 37.02 -21.20
CA GLU A 136 -17.66 36.73 -19.97
C GLU A 136 -18.09 37.63 -18.79
N PRO A 137 -18.27 37.06 -17.58
CA PRO A 137 -18.44 37.82 -16.35
C PRO A 137 -17.22 38.69 -16.06
N ALA A 138 -17.45 39.81 -15.36
CA ALA A 138 -16.39 40.67 -14.82
C ALA A 138 -15.73 40.02 -13.59
N GLY A 139 -15.00 38.93 -13.82
CA GLY A 139 -14.26 38.15 -12.82
C GLY A 139 -15.13 37.35 -11.85
N ASN A 140 -14.54 36.30 -11.28
CA ASN A 140 -15.16 35.41 -10.30
C ASN A 140 -16.52 34.82 -10.76
N GLY A 141 -16.68 34.56 -12.05
CA GLY A 141 -17.82 33.85 -12.61
C GLY A 141 -17.46 32.48 -13.16
N LEU A 142 -18.47 31.78 -13.65
CA LEU A 142 -18.33 30.52 -14.39
C LEU A 142 -18.83 30.71 -15.82
N VAL A 143 -18.01 30.33 -16.81
CA VAL A 143 -18.41 30.29 -18.21
C VAL A 143 -18.48 28.84 -18.68
N ILE A 144 -19.66 28.42 -19.14
CA ILE A 144 -19.96 27.11 -19.68
C ILE A 144 -20.11 27.24 -21.20
N VAL A 145 -19.29 26.51 -21.96
CA VAL A 145 -19.38 26.45 -23.42
C VAL A 145 -19.82 25.05 -23.83
N THR A 146 -20.88 24.95 -24.62
CA THR A 146 -21.50 23.68 -24.99
C THR A 146 -21.48 23.43 -26.50
N GLY A 147 -21.31 22.16 -26.88
CA GLY A 147 -21.47 21.69 -28.26
C GLY A 147 -20.22 21.83 -29.13
N ASP A 148 -20.38 21.41 -30.39
CA ASP A 148 -19.30 21.30 -31.36
C ASP A 148 -18.76 22.68 -31.77
N MET A 149 -17.44 22.76 -31.93
CA MET A 149 -16.80 23.95 -32.47
C MET A 149 -17.13 24.13 -33.96
N PRO A 150 -17.42 25.37 -34.42
CA PRO A 150 -17.56 25.66 -35.85
C PRO A 150 -16.33 25.22 -36.64
N ALA A 151 -16.51 24.74 -37.88
CA ALA A 151 -15.41 24.27 -38.72
C ALA A 151 -14.29 25.31 -38.93
N GLU A 152 -14.65 26.60 -38.92
CA GLU A 152 -13.74 27.73 -39.09
C GLU A 152 -13.01 28.14 -37.79
N HIS A 153 -13.46 27.64 -36.63
CA HIS A 153 -12.96 28.01 -35.32
C HIS A 153 -12.48 26.77 -34.56
N ASN A 154 -11.21 26.42 -34.70
CA ASN A 154 -10.62 25.28 -33.98
C ASN A 154 -9.85 25.68 -32.71
N GLN A 155 -9.92 26.96 -32.33
CA GLN A 155 -9.22 27.52 -31.18
C GLN A 155 -10.19 28.29 -30.28
N LEU A 156 -10.01 28.13 -28.96
CA LEU A 156 -10.73 28.89 -27.95
C LEU A 156 -9.75 29.63 -27.04
N THR A 157 -10.01 30.91 -26.77
CA THR A 157 -9.27 31.70 -25.79
C THR A 157 -10.17 31.97 -24.60
N LEU A 158 -9.75 31.54 -23.42
CA LEU A 158 -10.45 31.70 -22.16
C LEU A 158 -9.92 32.96 -21.48
N GLY A 159 -10.79 33.93 -21.23
CA GLY A 159 -10.41 35.16 -20.54
C GLY A 159 -10.04 34.96 -19.07
N ALA A 160 -9.55 36.03 -18.47
CA ALA A 160 -8.99 36.03 -17.12
C ALA A 160 -10.07 35.91 -16.04
N ASP A 161 -9.64 35.54 -14.83
CA ASP A 161 -10.39 35.64 -13.57
C ASP A 161 -11.71 34.85 -13.44
N ASN A 162 -12.13 34.11 -14.47
CA ASN A 162 -13.29 33.24 -14.46
C ASN A 162 -12.91 31.75 -14.41
N ASP A 163 -13.79 30.92 -13.87
CA ASP A 163 -13.73 29.48 -14.07
C ASP A 163 -14.40 29.12 -15.40
N TRP A 164 -13.96 28.03 -16.02
CA TRP A 164 -14.42 27.63 -17.35
C TRP A 164 -14.78 26.15 -17.39
N LEU A 165 -15.89 25.83 -18.05
CA LEU A 165 -16.36 24.48 -18.28
C LEU A 165 -16.67 24.31 -19.77
N ILE A 166 -15.93 23.47 -20.48
CA ILE A 166 -16.12 23.21 -21.90
C ILE A 166 -16.65 21.78 -22.08
N LEU A 167 -17.83 21.65 -22.69
CA LEU A 167 -18.57 20.40 -22.81
C LEU A 167 -18.85 20.08 -24.29
N ASN A 168 -18.52 18.86 -24.74
CA ASN A 168 -18.72 18.39 -26.13
C ASN A 168 -18.01 19.22 -27.21
N GLY A 169 -16.81 19.71 -26.95
CA GLY A 169 -16.07 20.55 -27.90
C GLY A 169 -15.42 19.77 -29.05
N ARG A 170 -16.16 18.98 -29.84
CA ARG A 170 -15.61 18.35 -31.05
C ARG A 170 -15.11 19.44 -32.02
N GLY A 171 -14.02 19.19 -32.73
CA GLY A 171 -13.38 20.19 -33.58
C GLY A 171 -12.47 21.18 -32.84
N LEU A 172 -12.57 21.31 -31.51
CA LEU A 172 -11.65 22.11 -30.70
C LEU A 172 -10.26 21.47 -30.72
N ARG A 173 -9.26 22.16 -31.27
CA ARG A 173 -7.87 21.68 -31.37
C ARG A 173 -6.92 22.41 -30.44
N HIS A 174 -7.18 23.67 -30.15
CA HIS A 174 -6.28 24.55 -29.41
C HIS A 174 -7.03 25.34 -28.34
N VAL A 175 -6.50 25.38 -27.12
CA VAL A 175 -7.05 26.20 -26.04
C VAL A 175 -5.97 27.09 -25.45
N GLN A 176 -6.25 28.39 -25.34
CA GLN A 176 -5.43 29.36 -24.62
C GLN A 176 -6.15 29.75 -23.33
N ALA A 177 -5.65 29.30 -22.18
CA ALA A 177 -6.24 29.55 -20.87
C ALA A 177 -5.54 30.72 -20.17
N ASN A 178 -6.17 31.90 -20.15
CA ASN A 178 -5.62 33.10 -19.51
C ASN A 178 -6.18 33.36 -18.10
N THR A 179 -6.82 32.35 -17.50
CA THR A 179 -7.40 32.44 -16.16
C THR A 179 -6.51 31.82 -15.11
N SER A 180 -6.51 32.41 -13.91
CA SER A 180 -5.95 31.82 -12.67
C SER A 180 -6.90 30.82 -12.00
N GLY A 181 -8.10 30.63 -12.55
CA GLY A 181 -9.16 29.78 -12.02
C GLY A 181 -9.07 28.31 -12.42
N LYS A 182 -10.21 27.62 -12.27
CA LYS A 182 -10.38 26.23 -12.68
C LYS A 182 -10.90 26.19 -14.12
N VAL A 183 -10.26 25.39 -14.96
CA VAL A 183 -10.73 25.08 -16.31
C VAL A 183 -10.96 23.58 -16.41
N MET A 184 -12.19 23.19 -16.70
CA MET A 184 -12.59 21.82 -16.95
C MET A 184 -12.98 21.65 -18.42
N LEU A 185 -12.38 20.67 -19.10
CA LEU A 185 -12.73 20.31 -20.48
C LEU A 185 -13.18 18.86 -20.51
N GLN A 186 -14.38 18.60 -21.04
CA GLN A 186 -14.99 17.28 -21.08
C GLN A 186 -15.47 16.96 -22.50
N GLN A 187 -15.17 15.74 -22.95
CA GLN A 187 -15.55 15.25 -24.28
C GLN A 187 -15.00 16.15 -25.41
N VAL A 188 -13.70 16.44 -25.35
CA VAL A 188 -12.96 17.26 -26.33
C VAL A 188 -11.97 16.42 -27.15
N PRO A 189 -12.43 15.46 -27.97
CA PRO A 189 -11.59 14.41 -28.55
C PRO A 189 -10.50 14.94 -29.48
N ASP A 190 -10.76 16.05 -30.18
CA ASP A 190 -9.86 16.63 -31.18
C ASP A 190 -8.79 17.57 -30.57
N LEU A 191 -8.84 17.81 -29.26
CA LEU A 191 -7.95 18.74 -28.57
C LEU A 191 -6.51 18.26 -28.65
N ARG A 192 -5.62 19.09 -29.20
CA ARG A 192 -4.20 18.76 -29.41
C ARG A 192 -3.28 19.50 -28.45
N THR A 193 -3.59 20.77 -28.18
CA THR A 193 -2.75 21.63 -27.33
C THR A 193 -3.56 22.50 -26.39
N ILE A 194 -3.06 22.68 -25.16
CA ILE A 194 -3.52 23.70 -24.22
C ILE A 194 -2.33 24.56 -23.80
N ASN A 195 -2.49 25.87 -23.76
CA ASN A 195 -1.48 26.80 -23.27
C ASN A 195 -2.06 27.64 -22.12
N GLY A 196 -1.51 27.47 -20.92
CA GLY A 196 -1.90 28.23 -19.72
C GLY A 196 -0.98 29.43 -19.51
N SER A 197 -1.51 30.61 -19.19
CA SER A 197 -0.68 31.82 -19.00
C SER A 197 -0.70 32.39 -17.59
N ALA A 198 -1.45 31.81 -16.65
CA ALA A 198 -1.68 32.38 -15.32
C ALA A 198 -1.23 31.48 -14.17
N HIS A 199 -0.67 32.11 -13.12
CA HIS A 199 -0.37 31.45 -11.86
C HIS A 199 -1.67 31.02 -11.16
N GLY A 200 -1.69 29.81 -10.59
CA GLY A 200 -2.85 29.25 -9.88
C GLY A 200 -3.84 28.46 -10.75
N LEU A 201 -3.67 28.46 -12.09
CA LEU A 201 -4.52 27.72 -13.02
C LEU A 201 -4.58 26.22 -12.66
N SER A 202 -5.80 25.70 -12.53
CA SER A 202 -6.07 24.27 -12.37
C SER A 202 -6.80 23.73 -13.60
N LEU A 203 -6.18 22.78 -14.31
CA LEU A 203 -6.75 22.12 -15.48
C LEU A 203 -7.27 20.73 -15.15
N GLU A 204 -8.49 20.44 -15.58
CA GLU A 204 -9.06 19.09 -15.54
C GLU A 204 -9.58 18.72 -16.94
N ILE A 205 -8.99 17.69 -17.55
CA ILE A 205 -9.22 17.36 -18.95
C ILE A 205 -9.70 15.91 -19.05
N TYR A 206 -10.91 15.73 -19.57
CA TYR A 206 -11.58 14.45 -19.71
C TYR A 206 -11.92 14.17 -21.16
N GLY A 207 -11.47 13.01 -21.68
CA GLY A 207 -11.82 12.58 -23.03
C GLY A 207 -11.09 13.33 -24.15
N ALA A 208 -9.90 13.87 -23.89
CA ALA A 208 -9.05 14.52 -24.90
C ALA A 208 -8.11 13.52 -25.59
N SER A 209 -8.65 12.71 -26.50
CA SER A 209 -7.92 11.57 -27.08
C SER A 209 -6.75 11.98 -27.97
N ALA A 210 -6.79 13.17 -28.59
CA ALA A 210 -5.73 13.69 -29.46
C ALA A 210 -4.72 14.60 -28.74
N LEU A 211 -4.81 14.77 -27.41
CA LEU A 211 -3.98 15.73 -26.68
C LEU A 211 -2.52 15.29 -26.68
N LYS A 212 -1.64 16.20 -27.11
CA LYS A 212 -0.19 15.99 -27.20
C LYS A 212 0.61 16.92 -26.31
N ARG A 213 0.13 18.15 -26.09
CA ARG A 213 0.92 19.17 -25.42
C ARG A 213 0.10 20.06 -24.50
N ILE A 214 0.63 20.29 -23.31
CA ILE A 214 0.19 21.29 -22.35
C ILE A 214 1.41 22.17 -22.10
N SER A 215 1.28 23.49 -22.24
CA SER A 215 2.40 24.43 -22.08
C SER A 215 2.02 25.63 -21.23
N GLY A 216 3.02 26.43 -20.89
CA GLY A 216 2.87 27.67 -20.13
C GLY A 216 2.89 27.48 -18.61
N THR A 217 2.13 28.29 -17.87
CA THR A 217 2.18 28.33 -16.40
C THR A 217 0.86 27.87 -15.78
N GLY A 218 0.94 27.02 -14.77
CA GLY A 218 -0.21 26.58 -13.99
C GLY A 218 0.18 25.81 -12.72
N GLU A 219 -0.80 25.61 -11.84
CA GLU A 219 -0.57 24.93 -10.56
C GLU A 219 -0.72 23.42 -10.72
N ARG A 220 -1.86 22.99 -11.27
CA ARG A 220 -2.23 21.58 -11.33
C ARG A 220 -2.85 21.23 -12.67
N VAL A 221 -2.50 20.06 -13.18
CA VAL A 221 -3.11 19.49 -14.37
C VAL A 221 -3.55 18.06 -14.12
N ILE A 222 -4.79 17.75 -14.48
CA ILE A 222 -5.35 16.40 -14.43
C ILE A 222 -5.81 16.00 -15.83
N VAL A 223 -5.32 14.87 -16.32
CA VAL A 223 -5.59 14.37 -17.67
C VAL A 223 -6.16 12.95 -17.60
N TYR A 224 -7.36 12.77 -18.11
CA TYR A 224 -8.02 11.46 -18.25
C TYR A 224 -8.17 11.07 -19.72
N GLN A 225 -7.31 10.15 -20.17
CA GLN A 225 -7.20 9.65 -21.54
C GLN A 225 -7.38 8.13 -21.59
N LYS A 226 -8.59 7.63 -21.33
CA LYS A 226 -8.88 6.19 -21.36
C LYS A 226 -8.68 5.56 -22.76
N HIS A 227 -8.98 6.33 -23.81
CA HIS A 227 -8.90 5.91 -25.22
C HIS A 227 -8.10 6.93 -26.05
N ALA A 228 -6.87 7.22 -25.63
CA ALA A 228 -6.01 8.17 -26.33
C ALA A 228 -5.57 7.62 -27.71
N THR A 229 -5.68 8.45 -28.75
CA THR A 229 -5.11 8.16 -30.07
C THR A 229 -3.63 8.51 -30.10
N THR A 230 -3.22 9.48 -29.28
CA THR A 230 -1.83 9.88 -29.10
C THR A 230 -1.16 9.03 -28.02
N GLN A 231 0.07 8.60 -28.29
CA GLN A 231 0.87 7.81 -27.36
C GLN A 231 1.92 8.66 -26.63
N GLU A 232 1.87 9.98 -26.82
CA GLU A 232 2.85 10.93 -26.32
C GLU A 232 2.16 12.15 -25.70
N LEU A 233 2.64 12.57 -24.53
CA LEU A 233 2.17 13.77 -23.83
C LEU A 233 3.37 14.58 -23.35
N THR A 234 3.37 15.87 -23.66
CA THR A 234 4.34 16.85 -23.17
C THR A 234 3.65 17.87 -22.29
N ILE A 235 4.08 18.00 -21.04
CA ILE A 235 3.71 19.06 -20.11
C ILE A 235 4.94 19.97 -19.97
N ALA A 236 5.00 21.01 -20.79
CA ALA A 236 6.13 21.92 -20.90
C ALA A 236 5.99 23.12 -19.95
N ASP A 237 7.10 23.83 -19.75
CA ASP A 237 7.20 25.08 -19.00
C ASP A 237 6.92 24.93 -17.49
N LYS A 238 6.03 25.72 -16.88
CA LYS A 238 5.92 25.85 -15.42
C LYS A 238 4.60 25.27 -14.89
N TRP A 239 4.54 23.96 -14.77
CA TRP A 239 3.45 23.24 -14.11
C TRP A 239 3.96 22.54 -12.84
N GLN A 240 3.29 22.73 -11.70
CA GLN A 240 3.79 22.15 -10.44
C GLN A 240 3.39 20.68 -10.29
N HIS A 241 2.11 20.37 -10.53
CA HIS A 241 1.54 19.05 -10.21
C HIS A 241 0.80 18.47 -11.41
N ALA A 242 1.07 17.20 -11.72
CA ALA A 242 0.37 16.49 -12.80
C ALA A 242 -0.25 15.18 -12.29
N ARG A 243 -1.48 14.89 -12.70
CA ARG A 243 -2.13 13.59 -12.54
C ARG A 243 -2.60 13.08 -13.89
N ILE A 244 -2.11 11.91 -14.30
CA ILE A 244 -2.38 11.36 -15.63
C ILE A 244 -3.01 9.97 -15.48
N HIS A 245 -4.13 9.78 -16.14
CA HIS A 245 -4.82 8.49 -16.27
C HIS A 245 -4.81 8.10 -17.75
N SER A 246 -3.98 7.14 -18.14
CA SER A 246 -3.90 6.69 -19.54
C SER A 246 -3.33 5.28 -19.64
N LYS A 247 -4.03 4.41 -20.40
CA LYS A 247 -3.59 3.04 -20.71
C LYS A 247 -2.74 2.92 -21.97
N THR A 248 -2.64 3.99 -22.76
CA THR A 248 -1.99 3.96 -24.09
C THR A 248 -0.75 4.84 -24.17
N LEU A 249 -0.48 5.66 -23.14
CA LEU A 249 0.66 6.56 -23.09
C LEU A 249 1.99 5.77 -23.06
N LYS A 250 2.87 6.08 -24.03
CA LYS A 250 4.21 5.50 -24.14
C LYS A 250 5.30 6.51 -23.75
N ARG A 251 5.12 7.78 -24.09
CA ARG A 251 6.10 8.85 -23.82
C ARG A 251 5.49 9.97 -23.00
N LEU A 252 6.15 10.32 -21.90
CA LEU A 252 5.80 11.48 -21.08
C LEU A 252 7.00 12.42 -20.93
N ASP A 253 6.81 13.68 -21.27
CA ASP A 253 7.77 14.74 -20.95
C ASP A 253 7.15 15.70 -19.93
N PHE A 254 7.75 15.80 -18.75
CA PHE A 254 7.34 16.70 -17.67
C PHE A 254 8.57 17.22 -16.91
N ALA A 255 9.53 17.79 -17.66
CA ALA A 255 10.87 18.14 -17.19
C ALA A 255 10.97 19.16 -16.03
N HIS A 256 9.90 19.90 -15.72
CA HIS A 256 9.91 21.00 -14.76
C HIS A 256 8.89 20.84 -13.61
N GLY A 257 8.30 19.65 -13.47
CA GLY A 257 7.32 19.33 -12.44
C GLY A 257 7.89 19.21 -11.02
N LYS A 258 7.01 19.34 -10.02
CA LYS A 258 7.31 19.02 -8.61
C LYS A 258 6.78 17.66 -8.19
N SER A 259 5.58 17.28 -8.63
CA SER A 259 5.03 15.94 -8.38
C SER A 259 4.16 15.41 -9.53
N LEU A 260 4.14 14.08 -9.66
CA LEU A 260 3.42 13.37 -10.70
C LEU A 260 2.66 12.17 -10.12
N ALA A 261 1.38 12.03 -10.45
CA ALA A 261 0.60 10.83 -10.18
C ALA A 261 0.23 10.16 -11.50
N LEU A 262 0.58 8.88 -11.65
CA LEU A 262 0.30 8.07 -12.83
C LEU A 262 -0.67 6.96 -12.48
N HIS A 263 -1.76 6.86 -13.24
CA HIS A 263 -2.77 5.82 -13.06
C HIS A 263 -2.89 5.01 -14.35
N HIS A 264 -2.69 3.70 -14.24
CA HIS A 264 -2.78 2.74 -15.34
C HIS A 264 -1.85 3.02 -16.54
N CYS A 265 -0.68 3.61 -16.31
CA CYS A 265 0.28 3.98 -17.37
C CYS A 265 1.31 2.87 -17.68
N ASP A 266 0.86 1.63 -17.81
CA ASP A 266 1.70 0.42 -17.94
C ASP A 266 2.58 0.41 -19.21
N ARG A 267 2.18 1.13 -20.26
CA ARG A 267 2.88 1.18 -21.55
C ARG A 267 3.98 2.24 -21.64
N LEU A 268 4.21 2.98 -20.55
CA LEU A 268 5.15 4.10 -20.53
C LEU A 268 6.60 3.57 -20.62
N ASN A 269 7.27 3.86 -21.73
CA ASN A 269 8.63 3.40 -22.02
C ASN A 269 9.66 4.54 -22.10
N HIS A 270 9.21 5.80 -22.15
CA HIS A 270 10.06 6.97 -22.13
C HIS A 270 9.49 8.04 -21.20
N VAL A 271 10.32 8.49 -20.26
CA VAL A 271 9.98 9.54 -19.29
C VAL A 271 11.10 10.57 -19.23
N ASN A 272 10.74 11.84 -19.34
CA ASN A 272 11.65 12.96 -19.09
C ASN A 272 11.14 13.72 -17.86
N LEU A 273 11.73 13.44 -16.70
CA LEU A 273 11.30 13.97 -15.41
C LEU A 273 12.48 14.63 -14.68
N PRO A 274 12.25 15.69 -13.90
CA PRO A 274 13.29 16.29 -13.08
C PRO A 274 13.78 15.32 -12.01
N LEU A 275 15.08 15.37 -11.73
CA LEU A 275 15.72 14.49 -10.76
C LEU A 275 15.10 14.69 -9.36
N GLY A 276 14.58 13.61 -8.78
CA GLY A 276 14.06 13.64 -7.41
C GLY A 276 12.60 14.10 -7.29
N MET A 277 11.88 14.24 -8.40
CA MET A 277 10.43 14.44 -8.40
C MET A 277 9.73 13.31 -7.63
N ASP A 278 8.69 13.66 -6.86
CA ASP A 278 7.83 12.69 -6.20
C ASP A 278 6.88 12.10 -7.24
N VAL A 279 6.88 10.76 -7.41
CA VAL A 279 6.04 10.07 -8.40
C VAL A 279 5.24 8.97 -7.74
N GLU A 280 3.93 9.12 -7.78
CA GLU A 280 3.00 8.10 -7.33
C GLU A 280 2.54 7.29 -8.55
N CYS A 281 2.69 5.98 -8.50
CA CYS A 281 2.21 5.08 -9.54
C CYS A 281 1.12 4.20 -8.95
N PHE A 282 -0.06 4.25 -9.55
CA PHE A 282 -1.21 3.43 -9.17
C PHE A 282 -1.44 2.38 -10.26
N GLY A 283 -1.16 1.11 -9.95
CA GLY A 283 -1.14 0.00 -10.90
C GLY A 283 0.28 -0.38 -11.33
N ALA A 284 0.47 -0.75 -12.60
CA ALA A 284 1.76 -1.23 -13.09
C ALA A 284 2.84 -0.14 -13.04
N LEU A 285 4.04 -0.51 -12.55
CA LEU A 285 5.20 0.37 -12.51
C LEU A 285 5.94 0.39 -13.85
N PRO A 286 5.99 1.53 -14.56
CA PRO A 286 6.73 1.61 -15.80
C PRO A 286 8.24 1.52 -15.55
N ALA A 287 8.92 0.60 -16.23
CA ALA A 287 10.37 0.39 -16.15
C ALA A 287 11.23 1.68 -16.16
N PRO A 288 10.96 2.71 -17.00
CA PRO A 288 11.76 3.93 -17.05
C PRO A 288 11.75 4.76 -15.75
N LEU A 289 10.70 4.62 -14.94
CA LEU A 289 10.57 5.41 -13.72
C LEU A 289 11.41 4.84 -12.58
N MET A 290 11.77 3.55 -12.65
CA MET A 290 12.44 2.82 -11.56
C MET A 290 13.71 3.50 -11.05
N ALA A 291 14.42 4.20 -11.95
CA ALA A 291 15.67 4.89 -11.63
C ALA A 291 15.49 6.35 -11.18
N SER A 292 14.34 6.98 -11.42
CA SER A 292 14.20 8.45 -11.42
C SER A 292 13.26 9.00 -10.34
N ALA A 293 12.26 8.22 -9.90
CA ALA A 293 11.19 8.65 -9.01
C ALA A 293 11.37 8.24 -7.53
N ARG A 294 10.67 8.91 -6.60
CA ARG A 294 10.35 8.30 -5.30
C ARG A 294 9.02 7.60 -5.47
N PHE A 295 8.98 6.29 -5.28
CA PHE A 295 7.76 5.51 -5.41
C PHE A 295 7.09 5.29 -4.07
N TYR A 296 5.80 5.56 -4.04
CA TYR A 296 4.88 4.91 -3.12
C TYR A 296 4.22 3.79 -3.90
N PHE A 297 4.43 2.56 -3.44
CA PHE A 297 3.90 1.37 -4.08
C PHE A 297 3.01 0.66 -3.08
N ASP A 298 1.76 0.42 -3.46
CA ASP A 298 0.82 -0.32 -2.63
C ASP A 298 0.96 -1.83 -2.88
N GLU A 299 0.52 -2.62 -1.91
CA GLU A 299 0.55 -4.08 -1.99
C GLU A 299 -0.28 -4.61 -3.18
N SER A 300 -1.35 -3.90 -3.54
CA SER A 300 -2.22 -4.27 -4.67
C SER A 300 -1.49 -4.22 -6.02
N SER A 301 -0.66 -3.21 -6.23
CA SER A 301 0.17 -3.09 -7.44
C SER A 301 1.26 -4.16 -7.47
N LEU A 302 1.84 -4.51 -6.31
CA LEU A 302 2.85 -5.59 -6.21
C LEU A 302 2.27 -6.93 -6.60
N ASN A 303 1.12 -7.26 -6.03
CA ASN A 303 0.43 -8.51 -6.33
C ASN A 303 0.03 -8.56 -7.82
N THR A 304 -0.40 -7.44 -8.41
CA THR A 304 -0.69 -7.38 -9.85
C THR A 304 0.57 -7.67 -10.70
N CYS A 305 1.72 -7.09 -10.35
CA CYS A 305 2.98 -7.37 -11.04
C CYS A 305 3.43 -8.83 -10.86
N MET A 306 3.31 -9.39 -9.65
CA MET A 306 3.60 -10.79 -9.35
C MET A 306 2.73 -11.74 -10.18
N GLU A 307 1.43 -11.48 -10.29
CA GLU A 307 0.51 -12.30 -11.10
C GLU A 307 0.84 -12.24 -12.59
N ARG A 308 1.22 -11.07 -13.11
CA ARG A 308 1.69 -10.96 -14.51
C ARG A 308 2.97 -11.75 -14.74
N PHE A 309 3.91 -11.71 -13.79
CA PHE A 309 5.13 -12.49 -13.84
C PHE A 309 4.83 -14.00 -13.85
N LYS A 310 3.94 -14.48 -12.97
CA LYS A 310 3.46 -15.88 -12.97
C LYS A 310 2.83 -16.29 -14.30
N ASN A 311 2.12 -15.38 -14.95
CA ASN A 311 1.51 -15.59 -16.26
C ASN A 311 2.50 -15.49 -17.44
N GLY A 312 3.82 -15.44 -17.18
CA GLY A 312 4.86 -15.50 -18.21
C GLY A 312 5.41 -14.15 -18.67
N GLU A 313 5.01 -13.04 -18.04
CA GLU A 313 5.56 -11.71 -18.36
C GLU A 313 6.91 -11.46 -17.63
N SER A 314 7.99 -12.10 -18.08
CA SER A 314 9.31 -11.99 -17.46
C SER A 314 9.89 -10.57 -17.40
N SER A 315 9.38 -9.64 -18.21
CA SER A 315 9.76 -8.23 -18.19
C SER A 315 9.40 -7.52 -16.87
N GLN A 316 8.49 -8.08 -16.07
CA GLN A 316 8.11 -7.54 -14.76
C GLN A 316 9.16 -7.79 -13.68
N LEU A 317 10.00 -8.83 -13.83
CA LEU A 317 10.90 -9.30 -12.78
C LEU A 317 11.87 -8.22 -12.27
N PRO A 318 12.58 -7.45 -13.12
CA PRO A 318 13.44 -6.37 -12.63
C PRO A 318 12.67 -5.34 -11.80
N GLY A 319 11.43 -5.05 -12.23
CA GLY A 319 10.46 -4.20 -11.54
C GLY A 319 10.20 -4.64 -10.11
N ILE A 320 9.77 -5.90 -10.00
CA ILE A 320 9.44 -6.55 -8.74
C ILE A 320 10.67 -6.53 -7.81
N LEU A 321 11.83 -7.01 -8.27
CA LEU A 321 13.05 -7.07 -7.43
C LEU A 321 13.45 -5.68 -6.92
N SER A 322 13.33 -4.64 -7.76
CA SER A 322 13.64 -3.27 -7.34
C SER A 322 12.69 -2.78 -6.25
N ILE A 323 11.38 -3.06 -6.36
CA ILE A 323 10.39 -2.69 -5.34
C ILE A 323 10.70 -3.39 -4.01
N LEU A 324 10.88 -4.72 -4.04
CA LEU A 324 11.15 -5.53 -2.86
C LEU A 324 12.45 -5.09 -2.16
N ALA A 325 13.50 -4.79 -2.94
CA ALA A 325 14.76 -4.29 -2.41
C ALA A 325 14.66 -2.88 -1.81
N ASN A 326 13.60 -2.10 -2.07
CA ASN A 326 13.43 -0.72 -1.61
C ASN A 326 12.60 -0.56 -0.33
N ALA A 327 12.01 -1.64 0.19
CA ALA A 327 11.29 -1.62 1.46
C ALA A 327 12.20 -1.23 2.64
N HIS A 328 11.63 -0.52 3.62
CA HIS A 328 12.40 -0.04 4.78
C HIS A 328 11.61 0.04 6.09
N GLU A 329 10.27 0.05 6.04
CA GLU A 329 9.44 -0.08 7.25
C GLU A 329 9.36 -1.54 7.68
N ARG A 330 9.22 -1.80 8.99
CA ARG A 330 9.39 -3.15 9.55
C ARG A 330 8.40 -4.16 8.96
N GLU A 331 7.16 -3.71 8.77
CA GLU A 331 6.05 -4.45 8.17
C GLU A 331 6.31 -4.73 6.68
N GLN A 332 6.79 -3.71 5.95
CA GLN A 332 7.13 -3.83 4.53
C GLN A 332 8.30 -4.78 4.29
N VAL A 333 9.26 -4.85 5.21
CA VAL A 333 10.38 -5.79 5.10
C VAL A 333 9.89 -7.23 5.21
N VAL A 334 8.95 -7.53 6.13
CA VAL A 334 8.36 -8.88 6.23
C VAL A 334 7.66 -9.25 4.92
N LEU A 335 6.77 -8.37 4.42
CA LEU A 335 6.09 -8.59 3.14
C LEU A 335 7.10 -8.80 2.00
N SER A 336 8.19 -8.01 1.99
CA SER A 336 9.20 -8.12 0.94
C SER A 336 9.93 -9.45 1.00
N LEU A 337 10.31 -9.94 2.18
CA LEU A 337 10.93 -11.26 2.33
C LEU A 337 9.97 -12.38 1.89
N GLN A 338 8.69 -12.32 2.26
CA GLN A 338 7.70 -13.31 1.82
C GLN A 338 7.55 -13.32 0.29
N LYS A 339 7.56 -12.15 -0.35
CA LYS A 339 7.48 -12.05 -1.82
C LYS A 339 8.78 -12.48 -2.50
N ILE A 340 9.94 -12.25 -1.90
CA ILE A 340 11.21 -12.81 -2.38
C ILE A 340 11.19 -14.33 -2.28
N GLN A 341 10.69 -14.90 -1.18
CA GLN A 341 10.49 -16.36 -1.04
C GLN A 341 9.56 -16.91 -2.14
N GLU A 342 8.44 -16.23 -2.42
CA GLU A 342 7.53 -16.61 -3.51
C GLU A 342 8.25 -16.62 -4.87
N LEU A 343 9.19 -15.69 -5.12
CA LEU A 343 10.02 -15.70 -6.32
C LEU A 343 11.02 -16.88 -6.37
N CYS A 344 11.51 -17.36 -5.22
CA CYS A 344 12.30 -18.60 -5.14
C CYS A 344 11.48 -19.81 -5.61
N GLU A 345 10.21 -19.89 -5.17
CA GLU A 345 9.28 -20.97 -5.56
C GLU A 345 8.94 -20.92 -7.06
N LEU A 346 8.97 -19.73 -7.67
CA LEU A 346 8.82 -19.53 -9.12
C LEU A 346 10.10 -19.78 -9.92
N GLY A 347 11.21 -20.18 -9.29
CA GLY A 347 12.45 -20.55 -9.96
C GLY A 347 13.29 -19.36 -10.47
N VAL A 348 13.15 -18.17 -9.86
CA VAL A 348 14.01 -17.02 -10.18
C VAL A 348 15.45 -17.31 -9.77
N SER A 349 16.43 -16.93 -10.60
CA SER A 349 17.86 -17.16 -10.37
C SER A 349 18.31 -16.84 -8.92
N PRO A 350 18.99 -17.79 -8.23
CA PRO A 350 19.51 -17.62 -6.88
C PRO A 350 20.36 -16.37 -6.67
N ASP A 351 21.18 -15.97 -7.65
CA ASP A 351 22.00 -14.76 -7.58
C ASP A 351 21.17 -13.49 -7.47
N LEU A 352 20.08 -13.40 -8.25
CA LEU A 352 19.17 -12.25 -8.22
C LEU A 352 18.40 -12.17 -6.91
N ILE A 353 17.92 -13.31 -6.42
CA ILE A 353 17.25 -13.42 -5.12
C ILE A 353 18.19 -12.98 -3.99
N TRP A 354 19.41 -13.54 -3.94
CA TRP A 354 20.36 -13.23 -2.89
C TRP A 354 20.77 -11.76 -2.92
N ARG A 355 21.05 -11.21 -4.11
CA ARG A 355 21.36 -9.79 -4.26
C ARG A 355 20.21 -8.89 -3.76
N THR A 356 18.97 -9.22 -4.11
CA THR A 356 17.78 -8.45 -3.70
C THR A 356 17.62 -8.48 -2.18
N ARG A 357 17.83 -9.64 -1.56
CA ARG A 357 17.83 -9.81 -0.09
C ARG A 357 18.93 -8.97 0.58
N ARG A 358 20.16 -8.97 0.03
CA ARG A 358 21.28 -8.15 0.55
C ARG A 358 20.97 -6.65 0.47
N GLU A 359 20.38 -6.19 -0.63
CA GLU A 359 19.96 -4.80 -0.80
C GLU A 359 18.86 -4.42 0.21
N LEU A 360 17.87 -5.28 0.41
CA LEU A 360 16.83 -5.10 1.44
C LEU A 360 17.43 -5.00 2.85
N ALA A 361 18.35 -5.91 3.20
CA ALA A 361 19.01 -5.92 4.51
C ALA A 361 19.82 -4.63 4.75
N ALA A 362 20.55 -4.16 3.72
CA ALA A 362 21.31 -2.92 3.81
C ALA A 362 20.40 -1.70 4.03
N ARG A 363 19.25 -1.63 3.36
CA ARG A 363 18.27 -0.54 3.56
C ARG A 363 17.64 -0.56 4.94
N HIS A 364 17.19 -1.73 5.37
CA HIS A 364 16.54 -1.90 6.68
C HIS A 364 17.45 -1.45 7.81
N ARG A 365 18.73 -1.83 7.74
CA ARG A 365 19.72 -1.47 8.77
C ARG A 365 19.95 0.04 8.85
N GLU A 366 20.07 0.71 7.71
CA GLU A 366 20.45 2.12 7.69
C GLU A 366 19.25 3.08 7.79
N ASN A 367 18.01 2.57 7.84
CA ASN A 367 16.78 3.37 7.85
C ASN A 367 16.79 4.48 6.77
N ARG A 368 17.43 4.20 5.63
CA ARG A 368 17.76 5.21 4.62
C ARG A 368 16.54 5.81 3.92
N GLY A 369 15.36 5.20 4.03
CA GLY A 369 14.12 5.68 3.40
C GLY A 369 13.80 7.15 3.65
N LYS A 370 14.23 7.71 4.80
CA LYS A 370 14.02 9.12 5.17
C LYS A 370 15.10 10.10 4.65
N SER A 371 16.17 9.61 4.02
CA SER A 371 17.33 10.41 3.61
C SER A 371 17.37 10.67 2.10
N LYS A 372 17.90 11.82 1.68
CA LYS A 372 18.25 12.10 0.27
C LYS A 372 19.22 11.07 -0.33
N ARG A 373 19.92 10.29 0.50
CA ARG A 373 20.83 9.20 0.10
C ARG A 373 20.14 7.85 -0.11
N ALA A 374 18.82 7.75 0.10
CA ALA A 374 18.03 6.53 -0.13
C ALA A 374 18.20 5.95 -1.55
N LYS A 375 18.46 6.80 -2.54
CA LYS A 375 18.45 6.41 -3.96
C LYS A 375 19.80 6.02 -4.54
N ARG A 376 20.88 6.06 -3.75
CA ARG A 376 22.20 5.65 -4.26
C ARG A 376 22.26 4.12 -4.28
N PRO A 377 22.69 3.49 -5.39
CA PRO A 377 22.98 2.07 -5.39
C PRO A 377 24.00 1.77 -4.28
N PHE A 378 23.81 0.65 -3.58
CA PHE A 378 24.78 0.21 -2.59
C PHE A 378 26.07 -0.17 -3.31
N ASN A 379 27.19 0.30 -2.78
CA ASN A 379 28.48 -0.28 -3.14
C ASN A 379 28.65 -1.60 -2.39
N GLU A 380 29.58 -2.43 -2.85
CA GLU A 380 29.81 -3.74 -2.25
C GLU A 380 30.12 -3.63 -0.75
N ALA A 381 30.89 -2.61 -0.34
CA ALA A 381 31.19 -2.37 1.08
C ALA A 381 29.95 -2.19 1.96
N ALA A 382 28.88 -1.57 1.45
CA ALA A 382 27.64 -1.40 2.20
C ALA A 382 26.83 -2.71 2.27
N LEU A 383 26.84 -3.50 1.19
CA LEU A 383 26.21 -4.83 1.18
C LEU A 383 26.96 -5.79 2.12
N SER A 384 28.29 -5.88 2.02
CA SER A 384 29.11 -6.70 2.92
C SER A 384 28.91 -6.33 4.38
N LYS A 385 28.71 -5.04 4.69
CA LYS A 385 28.41 -4.61 6.06
C LYS A 385 27.05 -5.14 6.53
N ALA A 386 26.04 -5.17 5.68
CA ALA A 386 24.73 -5.74 6.00
C ALA A 386 24.83 -7.26 6.27
N ASP A 387 25.75 -7.93 5.59
CA ASP A 387 26.00 -9.37 5.75
C ASP A 387 26.77 -9.73 7.03
N LEU A 388 27.21 -8.77 7.85
CA LEU A 388 27.94 -9.07 9.09
C LEU A 388 27.05 -9.59 10.23
N TYR A 389 25.73 -9.39 10.13
CA TYR A 389 24.80 -9.74 11.21
C TYR A 389 23.47 -10.26 10.64
N TRP A 390 22.98 -11.35 11.23
CA TRP A 390 21.62 -11.84 11.01
C TRP A 390 20.66 -11.19 12.02
N HIS A 391 20.32 -9.92 11.78
CA HIS A 391 19.58 -9.09 12.75
C HIS A 391 18.47 -8.29 12.07
N TRP A 392 17.42 -8.99 11.65
CA TRP A 392 16.19 -8.33 11.25
C TRP A 392 15.45 -7.75 12.47
N LYS A 393 14.69 -6.68 12.22
CA LYS A 393 13.84 -6.01 13.22
C LYS A 393 12.40 -6.05 12.74
N PHE A 394 11.72 -7.15 13.03
CA PHE A 394 10.32 -7.36 12.67
C PHE A 394 9.37 -6.90 13.78
N PRO A 395 8.10 -6.60 13.46
CA PRO A 395 7.01 -6.53 14.44
C PRO A 395 6.85 -7.89 15.15
N GLU A 396 6.46 -7.90 16.43
CA GLU A 396 6.42 -9.13 17.24
C GLU A 396 5.46 -10.18 16.68
N ASP A 397 4.31 -9.75 16.15
CA ASP A 397 3.26 -10.56 15.54
C ASP A 397 3.64 -11.12 14.15
N LEU A 398 4.58 -10.47 13.47
CA LEU A 398 5.05 -10.84 12.13
C LEU A 398 6.47 -11.44 12.10
N ALA A 399 7.12 -11.53 13.26
CA ALA A 399 8.49 -12.02 13.36
C ALA A 399 8.64 -13.48 12.87
N PRO A 400 7.77 -14.44 13.23
CA PRO A 400 7.89 -15.82 12.76
C PRO A 400 7.89 -15.92 11.22
N GLN A 401 7.02 -15.16 10.56
CA GLN A 401 6.87 -15.14 9.10
C GLN A 401 8.11 -14.52 8.44
N GLY A 402 8.64 -13.44 9.01
CA GLY A 402 9.86 -12.78 8.50
C GLY A 402 11.10 -13.68 8.60
N TRP A 403 11.31 -14.35 9.74
CA TRP A 403 12.43 -15.27 9.93
C TRP A 403 12.31 -16.52 9.05
N GLU A 404 11.10 -17.08 8.91
CA GLU A 404 10.86 -18.23 8.06
C GLU A 404 11.17 -17.92 6.59
N ALA A 405 10.70 -16.77 6.09
CA ALA A 405 10.96 -16.34 4.72
C ALA A 405 12.47 -16.17 4.46
N ASP A 406 13.21 -15.51 5.36
CA ASP A 406 14.66 -15.31 5.19
C ASP A 406 15.45 -16.62 5.22
N LEU A 407 15.07 -17.58 6.07
CA LEU A 407 15.70 -18.91 6.11
C LEU A 407 15.44 -19.72 4.86
N LYS A 408 14.21 -19.67 4.31
CA LYS A 408 13.89 -20.33 3.03
C LYS A 408 14.62 -19.69 1.85
N ILE A 409 14.79 -18.37 1.87
CA ILE A 409 15.63 -17.67 0.88
C ILE A 409 17.08 -18.15 0.97
N TRP A 410 17.64 -18.22 2.18
CA TRP A 410 18.99 -18.77 2.37
C TRP A 410 19.09 -20.21 1.87
N GLN A 411 18.14 -21.08 2.25
CA GLN A 411 18.08 -22.48 1.82
C GLN A 411 18.07 -22.62 0.29
N TYR A 412 17.35 -21.73 -0.40
CA TYR A 412 17.30 -21.69 -1.86
C TYR A 412 18.63 -21.24 -2.49
N CYS A 413 19.29 -20.24 -1.89
CA CYS A 413 20.46 -19.60 -2.48
C CYS A 413 21.80 -20.28 -2.16
N HIS A 414 21.97 -20.83 -0.95
CA HIS A 414 23.27 -21.32 -0.48
C HIS A 414 23.94 -22.40 -1.35
N PRO A 415 23.23 -23.32 -2.05
CA PRO A 415 23.91 -24.36 -2.83
C PRO A 415 24.62 -23.81 -4.07
N THR A 416 24.23 -22.62 -4.53
CA THR A 416 24.68 -22.04 -5.82
C THR A 416 25.37 -20.69 -5.67
N VAL A 417 25.13 -19.97 -4.58
CA VAL A 417 25.69 -18.64 -4.33
C VAL A 417 26.69 -18.70 -3.17
N GLU A 418 27.98 -18.54 -3.47
CA GLU A 418 29.08 -18.61 -2.47
C GLU A 418 28.89 -17.65 -1.29
N ALA A 419 28.40 -16.44 -1.56
CA ALA A 419 28.11 -15.46 -0.52
C ALA A 419 26.96 -15.89 0.41
N ALA A 420 25.99 -16.66 -0.09
CA ALA A 420 24.90 -17.21 0.72
C ALA A 420 25.38 -18.41 1.54
N ALA A 421 26.22 -19.28 0.97
CA ALA A 421 26.87 -20.37 1.70
C ALA A 421 27.68 -19.83 2.89
N SER A 422 28.55 -18.84 2.65
CA SER A 422 29.35 -18.19 3.69
C SER A 422 28.51 -17.47 4.75
N TYR A 423 27.29 -17.05 4.40
CA TYR A 423 26.38 -16.39 5.34
C TYR A 423 25.80 -17.35 6.38
N GLY A 424 25.85 -18.67 6.15
CA GLY A 424 25.47 -19.68 7.16
C GLY A 424 26.29 -19.53 8.44
N ASP A 425 27.59 -19.30 8.32
CA ASP A 425 28.48 -19.04 9.46
C ASP A 425 28.07 -17.77 10.22
N ILE A 426 27.64 -16.73 9.50
CA ILE A 426 27.15 -15.50 10.11
C ILE A 426 25.85 -15.75 10.87
N ILE A 427 24.91 -16.50 10.29
CA ILE A 427 23.69 -16.91 10.98
C ILE A 427 24.04 -17.64 12.28
N ALA A 428 24.93 -18.64 12.22
CA ALA A 428 25.35 -19.40 13.40
C ALA A 428 26.01 -18.53 14.48
N CYS A 429 26.94 -17.65 14.10
CA CYS A 429 27.65 -16.79 15.04
C CYS A 429 26.75 -15.71 15.68
N THR A 430 25.81 -15.17 14.90
CA THR A 430 25.03 -13.97 15.27
C THR A 430 23.58 -14.25 15.64
N CYS A 431 23.12 -15.50 15.60
CA CYS A 431 21.80 -15.90 16.09
C CYS A 431 21.69 -15.64 17.61
N CYS A 432 21.12 -14.47 17.94
CA CYS A 432 20.90 -14.02 19.32
C CYS A 432 19.43 -13.68 19.61
N ASN A 433 18.56 -13.75 18.60
CA ASN A 433 17.14 -13.49 18.75
C ASN A 433 16.40 -14.81 19.02
N ASP A 434 15.63 -14.86 20.10
CA ASP A 434 14.92 -16.08 20.52
C ASP A 434 13.90 -16.53 19.47
N ALA A 435 13.15 -15.61 18.86
CA ALA A 435 12.17 -15.93 17.80
C ALA A 435 12.86 -16.42 16.52
N ALA A 436 14.06 -15.92 16.20
CA ALA A 436 14.84 -16.39 15.07
C ALA A 436 15.32 -17.83 15.27
N LEU A 437 15.89 -18.13 16.44
CA LEU A 437 16.32 -19.49 16.77
C LEU A 437 15.14 -20.46 16.84
N GLU A 438 14.04 -20.05 17.48
CA GLU A 438 12.82 -20.85 17.56
C GLU A 438 12.27 -21.20 16.18
N THR A 439 12.27 -20.23 15.26
CA THR A 439 11.86 -20.45 13.87
C THR A 439 12.80 -21.43 13.16
N LEU A 440 14.12 -21.28 13.32
CA LEU A 440 15.11 -22.21 12.77
C LEU A 440 14.90 -23.63 13.29
N LEU A 441 14.72 -23.80 14.61
CA LEU A 441 14.51 -25.11 15.22
C LEU A 441 13.21 -25.76 14.73
N ARG A 442 12.13 -24.99 14.60
CA ARG A 442 10.85 -25.49 14.06
C ARG A 442 11.00 -25.97 12.62
N LEU A 443 11.68 -25.20 11.78
CA LEU A 443 11.90 -25.57 10.38
C LEU A 443 12.83 -26.78 10.28
N ALA A 444 13.97 -26.75 10.97
CA ALA A 444 14.92 -27.85 11.01
C ALA A 444 14.29 -29.16 11.51
N ALA A 445 13.39 -29.11 12.50
CA ALA A 445 12.69 -30.29 13.03
C ALA A 445 11.71 -30.94 12.04
N ASN A 446 11.35 -30.27 10.95
CA ASN A 446 10.50 -30.85 9.91
C ASN A 446 11.33 -31.84 9.06
N LEU A 447 10.95 -33.13 9.08
CA LEU A 447 11.64 -34.18 8.31
C LEU A 447 11.53 -33.99 6.79
N ASN A 448 10.55 -33.21 6.32
CA ASN A 448 10.40 -32.87 4.91
C ASN A 448 11.27 -31.67 4.48
N SER A 449 11.87 -30.96 5.43
CA SER A 449 12.84 -29.90 5.13
C SER A 449 14.21 -30.53 4.86
N GLY A 450 14.87 -30.12 3.77
CA GLY A 450 16.19 -30.65 3.43
C GLY A 450 17.23 -30.47 4.56
N ASP A 451 18.33 -31.22 4.48
CA ASP A 451 19.34 -31.33 5.55
C ASP A 451 20.06 -30.00 5.87
N ASP A 452 20.01 -29.02 4.98
CA ASP A 452 20.70 -27.73 5.14
C ASP A 452 20.29 -26.97 6.40
N LEU A 453 18.98 -26.90 6.68
CA LEU A 453 18.46 -26.22 7.87
C LEU A 453 18.78 -27.00 9.15
N PHE A 454 18.83 -28.32 9.07
CA PHE A 454 19.29 -29.17 10.16
C PHE A 454 20.77 -28.90 10.48
N CYS A 455 21.64 -28.93 9.46
CA CYS A 455 23.06 -28.62 9.60
C CYS A 455 23.27 -27.21 10.19
N LEU A 456 22.54 -26.21 9.70
CA LEU A 456 22.60 -24.84 10.22
C LEU A 456 22.14 -24.75 11.67
N ALA A 457 21.07 -25.44 12.04
CA ALA A 457 20.59 -25.50 13.43
C ALA A 457 21.64 -26.10 14.37
N VAL A 458 22.25 -27.22 13.98
CA VAL A 458 23.34 -27.86 14.74
C VAL A 458 24.55 -26.92 14.84
N GLN A 459 24.90 -26.21 13.77
CA GLN A 459 25.99 -25.24 13.78
C GLN A 459 25.69 -24.06 14.73
N CYS A 460 24.47 -23.53 14.73
CA CYS A 460 24.02 -22.51 15.68
C CYS A 460 24.14 -23.01 17.13
N MET A 461 23.81 -24.29 17.39
CA MET A 461 23.98 -24.89 18.72
C MET A 461 25.45 -25.03 19.11
N LYS A 462 26.34 -25.41 18.18
CA LYS A 462 27.80 -25.46 18.42
C LYS A 462 28.34 -24.07 18.78
N GLU A 463 27.98 -23.05 18.01
CA GLU A 463 28.35 -21.65 18.29
C GLU A 463 27.73 -21.10 19.57
N TYR A 464 26.56 -21.61 19.96
CA TYR A 464 25.96 -21.28 21.24
C TYR A 464 26.79 -21.84 22.40
N LEU A 465 27.13 -23.13 22.33
CA LEU A 465 27.89 -23.83 23.36
C LEU A 465 29.35 -23.32 23.49
N SER A 466 29.87 -22.61 22.47
CA SER A 466 31.19 -21.98 22.52
C SER A 466 31.19 -20.62 23.23
N LYS A 467 30.03 -19.99 23.46
CA LYS A 467 29.90 -18.67 24.09
C LYS A 467 30.08 -18.72 25.61
N SER A 468 30.39 -17.57 26.21
CA SER A 468 30.58 -17.42 27.66
C SER A 468 29.33 -17.78 28.46
N GLU A 469 29.50 -18.29 29.69
CA GLU A 469 28.40 -18.70 30.57
C GLU A 469 27.35 -17.60 30.78
N ASP A 470 27.74 -16.31 30.86
CA ASP A 470 26.81 -15.19 31.01
C ASP A 470 25.78 -15.06 29.88
N TYR A 471 26.16 -15.42 28.65
CA TYR A 471 25.26 -15.40 27.50
C TYR A 471 24.18 -16.47 27.64
N VAL A 472 24.58 -17.66 28.08
CA VAL A 472 23.69 -18.80 28.31
C VAL A 472 22.66 -18.48 29.39
N LEU A 473 23.10 -17.85 30.46
CA LEU A 473 22.25 -17.51 31.60
C LEU A 473 21.18 -16.47 31.27
N ASN A 474 21.49 -15.52 30.39
CA ASN A 474 20.50 -14.55 29.92
C ASN A 474 19.38 -15.22 29.11
N ARG A 475 19.71 -16.24 28.30
CA ARG A 475 18.71 -17.02 27.55
C ARG A 475 17.83 -17.85 28.48
N ASN A 476 18.42 -18.56 29.46
CA ASN A 476 17.64 -19.39 30.39
C ASN A 476 16.60 -18.55 31.15
N ARG A 477 16.90 -17.27 31.40
CA ARG A 477 15.98 -16.32 32.04
C ARG A 477 14.90 -15.75 31.09
N SER A 478 15.16 -15.68 29.78
CA SER A 478 14.19 -15.18 28.80
C SER A 478 13.24 -16.28 28.29
N GLN A 479 13.60 -17.55 28.49
CA GLN A 479 12.84 -18.70 28.03
C GLN A 479 11.51 -18.87 28.79
N LYS A 480 10.39 -18.57 28.11
CA LYS A 480 9.03 -18.70 28.67
C LYS A 480 8.37 -20.06 28.43
N GLN A 481 8.88 -20.85 27.48
CA GLN A 481 8.31 -22.14 27.07
C GLN A 481 9.38 -23.25 27.06
N ASP A 482 8.96 -24.46 27.42
CA ASP A 482 9.81 -25.66 27.34
C ASP A 482 10.10 -26.02 25.87
N PRO A 483 11.37 -25.96 25.41
CA PRO A 483 11.75 -26.26 24.03
C PRO A 483 11.97 -27.77 23.78
N THR A 484 11.85 -28.61 24.81
CA THR A 484 12.33 -30.00 24.80
C THR A 484 11.81 -30.81 23.62
N LEU A 485 10.50 -30.83 23.38
CA LEU A 485 9.89 -31.58 22.28
C LEU A 485 10.38 -31.13 20.90
N ARG A 486 10.67 -29.83 20.73
CA ARG A 486 11.13 -29.28 19.44
C ARG A 486 12.58 -29.62 19.19
N ILE A 487 13.42 -29.52 20.20
CA ILE A 487 14.84 -29.83 20.10
C ILE A 487 15.04 -31.34 19.91
N ILE A 488 14.29 -32.18 20.63
CA ILE A 488 14.47 -33.64 20.53
C ILE A 488 14.03 -34.22 19.18
N ARG A 489 13.06 -33.58 18.49
CA ARG A 489 12.70 -33.94 17.11
C ARG A 489 13.88 -33.85 16.12
N LEU A 490 14.93 -33.09 16.44
CA LEU A 490 16.16 -33.08 15.64
C LEU A 490 16.93 -34.41 15.72
N ILE A 491 16.72 -35.19 16.78
CA ILE A 491 17.42 -36.45 17.06
C ILE A 491 16.62 -37.67 16.61
N ILE A 492 15.28 -37.57 16.58
CA ILE A 492 14.38 -38.68 16.25
C ILE A 492 14.49 -39.12 14.77
N GLY A 493 15.07 -38.30 13.88
CA GLY A 493 15.28 -38.65 12.47
C GLY A 493 16.63 -39.30 12.18
N GLU A 494 16.70 -40.15 11.14
CA GLU A 494 17.92 -40.87 10.71
C GLU A 494 19.08 -39.97 10.23
N ARG A 495 18.87 -38.65 10.16
CA ARG A 495 19.83 -37.66 9.66
C ARG A 495 20.91 -37.23 10.67
N ALA A 496 20.72 -37.46 11.97
CA ALA A 496 21.62 -36.96 13.00
C ALA A 496 22.80 -37.92 13.24
N THR A 497 24.04 -37.45 13.05
CA THR A 497 25.23 -38.21 13.44
C THR A 497 25.39 -38.25 14.96
N GLU A 498 26.18 -39.19 15.51
CA GLU A 498 26.45 -39.23 16.97
C GLU A 498 27.01 -37.90 17.50
N ALA A 499 27.82 -37.20 16.70
CA ALA A 499 28.37 -35.89 17.04
C ALA A 499 27.28 -34.80 17.09
N ASP A 500 26.30 -34.87 16.19
CA ASP A 500 25.18 -33.94 16.17
C ASP A 500 24.22 -34.23 17.33
N GLN A 501 23.93 -35.50 17.61
CA GLN A 501 23.16 -35.92 18.79
C GLN A 501 23.79 -35.38 20.09
N ARG A 502 25.11 -35.49 20.23
CA ARG A 502 25.84 -34.92 21.37
C ARG A 502 25.69 -33.41 21.47
N THR A 503 25.77 -32.71 20.34
CA THR A 503 25.59 -31.25 20.29
C THR A 503 24.18 -30.86 20.72
N VAL A 504 23.16 -31.50 20.14
CA VAL A 504 21.74 -31.20 20.41
C VAL A 504 21.39 -31.49 21.87
N ILE A 505 21.85 -32.62 22.42
CA ILE A 505 21.61 -32.99 23.83
C ILE A 505 22.35 -32.03 24.77
N ALA A 506 23.61 -31.69 24.48
CA ALA A 506 24.36 -30.73 25.28
C ALA A 506 23.70 -29.35 25.27
N PHE A 507 23.24 -28.88 24.11
CA PHE A 507 22.51 -27.64 23.97
C PHE A 507 21.20 -27.67 24.78
N LEU A 508 20.38 -28.72 24.62
CA LEU A 508 19.14 -28.91 25.38
C LEU A 508 19.36 -28.78 26.89
N CYS A 509 20.35 -29.50 27.43
CA CYS A 509 20.61 -29.50 28.86
C CYS A 509 21.19 -28.17 29.37
N ASP A 510 21.82 -27.37 28.51
CA ASP A 510 22.41 -26.09 28.90
C ASP A 510 21.40 -24.93 28.86
N VAL A 511 20.42 -24.99 27.93
CA VAL A 511 19.35 -23.97 27.80
C VAL A 511 18.19 -24.16 28.76
N LEU A 512 17.96 -25.37 29.27
CA LEU A 512 16.87 -25.64 30.20
C LEU A 512 17.16 -25.09 31.61
N PRO A 513 16.17 -24.44 32.26
CA PRO A 513 16.18 -24.24 33.70
C PRO A 513 16.30 -25.58 34.44
N MET A 514 16.93 -25.57 35.62
CA MET A 514 17.29 -26.81 36.33
C MET A 514 16.05 -27.64 36.73
N ASP A 515 14.99 -26.97 37.17
CA ASP A 515 13.71 -27.56 37.55
C ASP A 515 12.94 -28.15 36.37
N THR A 516 13.01 -27.52 35.19
CA THR A 516 12.47 -28.06 33.94
C THR A 516 13.31 -29.24 33.45
N MET A 517 14.64 -29.14 33.49
CA MET A 517 15.54 -30.19 33.00
C MET A 517 15.30 -31.53 33.72
N VAL A 518 15.21 -31.53 35.05
CA VAL A 518 14.97 -32.77 35.81
C VAL A 518 13.57 -33.36 35.62
N LYS A 519 12.63 -32.61 35.02
CA LYS A 519 11.28 -33.07 34.69
C LYS A 519 11.17 -33.54 33.23
N SER A 520 11.72 -32.77 32.30
CA SER A 520 11.53 -32.94 30.85
C SER A 520 12.58 -33.85 30.20
N VAL A 521 13.76 -34.02 30.80
CA VAL A 521 14.81 -34.93 30.29
C VAL A 521 14.53 -36.42 30.57
N PRO A 522 14.09 -36.85 31.76
CA PRO A 522 13.90 -38.29 32.05
C PRO A 522 13.08 -39.05 31.00
N PRO A 523 11.93 -38.54 30.51
CA PRO A 523 11.10 -39.24 29.52
C PRO A 523 11.81 -39.48 28.18
N ILE A 524 12.85 -38.71 27.84
CA ILE A 524 13.50 -38.76 26.52
C ILE A 524 14.91 -39.37 26.55
N VAL A 525 15.43 -39.77 27.72
CA VAL A 525 16.78 -40.35 27.85
C VAL A 525 16.93 -41.61 27.00
N HIS A 526 15.87 -42.42 26.90
CA HIS A 526 15.86 -43.69 26.17
C HIS A 526 16.13 -43.53 24.66
N LEU A 527 15.93 -42.33 24.09
CA LEU A 527 16.16 -42.07 22.67
C LEU A 527 17.65 -42.12 22.30
N CYS A 528 18.54 -41.69 23.21
CA CYS A 528 19.99 -41.62 23.00
C CYS A 528 20.75 -41.88 24.32
N PRO A 529 20.62 -43.08 24.91
CA PRO A 529 20.99 -43.31 26.30
C PRO A 529 22.47 -43.08 26.57
N GLY A 530 23.36 -43.52 25.68
CA GLY A 530 24.81 -43.31 25.85
C GLY A 530 25.20 -41.83 25.90
N VAL A 531 24.59 -41.01 25.05
CA VAL A 531 24.91 -39.58 24.95
C VAL A 531 24.32 -38.79 26.12
N PHE A 532 23.04 -39.03 26.46
CA PHE A 532 22.40 -38.42 27.63
C PHE A 532 23.16 -38.74 28.92
N ARG A 533 23.57 -40.00 29.11
CA ARG A 533 24.38 -40.41 30.27
C ARG A 533 25.66 -39.59 30.38
N SER A 534 26.42 -39.52 29.30
CA SER A 534 27.68 -38.78 29.26
C SER A 534 27.49 -37.30 29.59
N VAL A 535 26.49 -36.65 28.99
CA VAL A 535 26.18 -35.22 29.21
C VAL A 535 25.71 -34.97 30.65
N LEU A 536 24.73 -35.72 31.15
CA LEU A 536 24.18 -35.53 32.49
C LEU A 536 25.22 -35.79 33.60
N MET A 537 26.07 -36.82 33.43
CA MET A 537 27.17 -37.07 34.37
C MET A 537 28.22 -35.95 34.36
N SER A 538 28.49 -35.35 33.19
CA SER A 538 29.38 -34.19 33.07
C SER A 538 28.78 -32.96 33.78
N LEU A 539 27.49 -32.71 33.60
CA LEU A 539 26.78 -31.61 34.25
C LEU A 539 26.73 -31.76 35.78
N ALA A 540 26.50 -32.97 36.30
CA ALA A 540 26.52 -33.25 37.73
C ALA A 540 27.89 -32.93 38.41
N ARG A 541 28.97 -32.86 37.62
CA ARG A 541 30.33 -32.54 38.08
C ARG A 541 30.70 -31.06 37.94
N LYS A 542 29.85 -30.22 37.36
CA LYS A 542 30.11 -28.78 37.20
C LYS A 542 30.32 -28.08 38.56
N PRO A 543 31.08 -26.97 38.61
CA PRO A 543 31.25 -26.21 39.86
C PRO A 543 29.95 -25.54 40.30
N GLU A 544 29.84 -25.18 41.58
CA GLU A 544 28.63 -24.51 42.13
C GLU A 544 28.25 -23.25 41.36
N GLY A 545 29.24 -22.50 40.86
CA GLY A 545 29.03 -21.31 40.04
C GLY A 545 28.17 -21.53 38.79
N TRP A 546 28.19 -22.75 38.22
CA TRP A 546 27.34 -23.11 37.08
C TRP A 546 25.86 -23.34 37.48
N PHE A 547 25.62 -23.88 38.67
CA PHE A 547 24.29 -24.20 39.19
C PHE A 547 23.53 -22.98 39.72
N ILE A 548 24.22 -22.11 40.48
CA ILE A 548 23.63 -20.93 41.14
C ILE A 548 22.71 -20.11 40.22
N PRO A 549 23.12 -19.75 38.99
CA PRO A 549 22.29 -18.94 38.12
C PRO A 549 21.16 -19.71 37.41
N ARG A 550 21.14 -21.05 37.47
CA ARG A 550 20.15 -21.94 36.81
C ARG A 550 19.04 -22.46 37.74
N ILE A 551 19.23 -22.35 39.05
CA ILE A 551 18.26 -22.78 40.08
C ILE A 551 17.32 -21.62 40.51
N GLY A 552 17.56 -20.40 40.03
CA GLY A 552 16.75 -19.22 40.35
C GLY A 552 17.09 -18.57 41.70
N THR A 553 16.23 -17.65 42.18
CA THR A 553 16.47 -16.88 43.41
C THR A 553 16.11 -17.66 44.67
N LEU A 554 17.08 -18.38 45.23
CA LEU A 554 16.96 -19.01 46.56
C LEU A 554 17.75 -18.23 47.63
N PRO A 555 17.30 -18.27 48.91
CA PRO A 555 18.08 -17.78 50.04
C PRO A 555 19.45 -18.48 50.14
N PHE A 556 20.52 -17.73 50.40
CA PHE A 556 21.92 -18.23 50.40
C PHE A 556 22.12 -19.53 51.20
N TYR A 557 21.46 -19.65 52.37
CA TYR A 557 21.58 -20.81 53.27
C TYR A 557 20.88 -22.08 52.78
N LYS A 558 20.02 -22.02 51.75
CA LYS A 558 19.39 -23.21 51.14
C LYS A 558 20.08 -23.67 49.85
N ARG A 559 20.92 -22.82 49.24
CA ARG A 559 21.53 -23.08 47.93
C ARG A 559 22.41 -24.31 47.89
N GLY A 560 23.25 -24.54 48.91
CA GLY A 560 24.17 -25.68 48.93
C GLY A 560 23.44 -27.03 48.94
N ASN A 561 22.40 -27.16 49.76
CA ASN A 561 21.59 -28.39 49.84
C ASN A 561 20.84 -28.66 48.52
N GLU A 562 20.34 -27.60 47.88
CA GLU A 562 19.57 -27.72 46.65
C GLU A 562 20.45 -28.02 45.43
N ILE A 563 21.65 -27.44 45.35
CA ILE A 563 22.65 -27.82 44.34
C ILE A 563 22.99 -29.30 44.47
N GLU A 564 23.21 -29.80 45.69
CA GLU A 564 23.53 -31.20 45.92
C GLU A 564 22.33 -32.12 45.57
N GLN A 565 21.10 -31.67 45.85
CA GLN A 565 19.90 -32.38 45.41
C GLN A 565 19.84 -32.50 43.89
N TYR A 566 20.07 -31.41 43.14
CA TYR A 566 20.08 -31.45 41.68
C TYR A 566 21.23 -32.31 41.13
N ARG A 567 22.42 -32.29 41.73
CA ARG A 567 23.52 -33.21 41.35
C ARG A 567 23.09 -34.67 41.47
N ARG A 568 22.44 -35.04 42.58
CA ARG A 568 21.92 -36.40 42.78
C ARG A 568 20.84 -36.75 41.78
N GLN A 569 19.90 -35.84 41.51
CA GLN A 569 18.85 -36.05 40.51
C GLN A 569 19.43 -36.26 39.11
N LEU A 570 20.39 -35.43 38.67
CA LEU A 570 21.05 -35.61 37.38
C LEU A 570 21.78 -36.95 37.29
N MET A 571 22.46 -37.37 38.37
CA MET A 571 23.12 -38.67 38.42
C MET A 571 22.13 -39.84 38.42
N GLN A 572 21.00 -39.71 39.11
CA GLN A 572 19.92 -40.70 39.10
C GLN A 572 19.32 -40.85 37.70
N ILE A 573 19.04 -39.74 37.02
CA ILE A 573 18.53 -39.75 35.64
C ILE A 573 19.54 -40.40 34.69
N ALA A 574 20.83 -40.07 34.83
CA ALA A 574 21.88 -40.70 34.02
C ALA A 574 21.97 -42.21 34.25
N LEU A 575 21.94 -42.65 35.52
CA LEU A 575 22.13 -44.06 35.87
C LEU A 575 20.85 -44.90 35.76
N ALA A 576 19.70 -44.29 35.47
CA ALA A 576 18.44 -45.01 35.33
C ALA A 576 18.52 -46.07 34.21
N PRO A 577 17.97 -47.27 34.44
CA PRO A 577 17.77 -48.25 33.38
C PRO A 577 16.81 -47.67 32.35
N CYS A 578 17.19 -47.72 31.07
CA CYS A 578 16.35 -47.23 29.99
C CYS A 578 15.38 -48.35 29.61
N VAL A 579 14.20 -48.36 30.21
CA VAL A 579 13.10 -49.25 29.80
C VAL A 579 12.31 -48.47 28.74
N SER A 580 12.16 -49.01 27.53
CA SER A 580 11.17 -48.49 26.59
C SER A 580 9.79 -48.82 27.14
N GLU A 581 8.84 -47.89 27.12
CA GLU A 581 7.45 -48.07 27.59
C GLU A 581 6.63 -49.13 26.79
N ASN A 582 7.28 -50.03 26.05
CA ASN A 582 6.65 -51.06 25.22
C ASN A 582 6.71 -52.48 25.83
N GLU A 583 7.19 -52.68 27.06
CA GLU A 583 7.40 -54.02 27.64
C GLU A 583 6.52 -54.38 28.86
N ASP A 584 5.54 -53.55 29.24
CA ASP A 584 4.70 -53.81 30.43
C ASP A 584 3.23 -54.23 30.13
N ASP A 585 2.90 -54.67 28.91
CA ASP A 585 1.54 -55.15 28.55
C ASP A 585 1.45 -56.68 28.29
N GLU A 586 2.15 -57.49 29.09
CA GLU A 586 1.85 -58.93 29.21
C GLU A 586 1.40 -59.25 30.64
N GLU A 587 0.17 -58.87 31.00
CA GLU A 587 -0.77 -59.60 31.88
C GLU A 587 -1.91 -58.66 32.35
N GLU A 588 -3.00 -58.56 31.58
CA GLU A 588 -4.40 -58.64 32.05
C GLU A 588 -5.38 -58.33 30.90
N GLU A 589 -5.99 -59.40 30.36
CA GLU A 589 -7.14 -59.29 29.46
C GLU A 589 -8.37 -58.72 30.19
N ASN A 590 -9.07 -57.82 29.48
CA ASN A 590 -10.45 -57.33 29.69
C ASN A 590 -10.65 -56.20 30.71
N THR A 591 -10.70 -54.96 30.23
CA THR A 591 -11.96 -54.22 30.05
C THR A 591 -11.75 -52.95 29.23
N ALA A 592 -12.73 -52.65 28.38
CA ALA A 592 -12.74 -51.53 27.46
C ALA A 592 -12.60 -50.16 28.16
N SER A 593 -11.70 -49.32 27.64
CA SER A 593 -11.90 -47.86 27.54
C SER A 593 -10.86 -47.28 26.57
N ASP A 594 -11.33 -46.77 25.43
CA ASP A 594 -10.56 -45.88 24.58
C ASP A 594 -9.93 -44.74 25.40
N CYS A 595 -8.62 -44.66 25.40
CA CYS A 595 -7.88 -43.45 25.76
C CYS A 595 -6.78 -43.21 24.72
N SER A 596 -7.19 -42.53 23.64
CA SER A 596 -6.30 -41.82 22.74
C SER A 596 -5.48 -40.81 23.55
N LEU A 597 -4.17 -41.05 23.67
CA LEU A 597 -3.20 -40.16 24.29
C LEU A 597 -2.45 -39.32 23.23
N PHE A 598 -3.06 -39.06 22.06
CA PHE A 598 -2.42 -38.28 21.00
C PHE A 598 -3.42 -37.52 20.13
N GLU A 599 -4.33 -36.76 20.73
CA GLU A 599 -4.94 -35.60 20.05
C GLU A 599 -5.04 -34.43 21.02
N GLY A 600 -4.21 -33.41 20.80
CA GLY A 600 -4.18 -32.23 21.65
C GLY A 600 -3.12 -31.19 21.25
N GLU A 601 -3.58 -30.25 20.42
CA GLU A 601 -3.12 -28.86 20.27
C GLU A 601 -2.02 -28.49 19.25
N ALA A 602 -2.49 -27.64 18.30
CA ALA A 602 -1.85 -26.77 17.31
C ALA A 602 -1.45 -27.37 15.95
#